data_AF-A0A3A0D3M7-F1
#
_entry.id   AF-A0A3A0D3M7-F1
#
_cell.length_a   1.000
_cell.length_b   1.000
_cell.length_c   1.000
_cell.angle_alpha   90.00
_cell.angle_beta   90.00
_cell.angle_gamma   90.00
#
_symmetry.space_group_name_H-M   'P 1'
#
loop_
_entity.id
_entity.type
_entity.pdbx_description
1 polymer ?
#
loop_
_entity_poly.entity_id
_entity_poly.type
_entity_poly.pdbx_seq_one_letter_code
_entity_poly.pdbx_strand_id
1 'polypeptide(L)'
;MNLTPEQREIGKQNFYEAVGTTRRDFLKGTVLAAGTASASLGAMYFGYGGSVDKQLRVGIIGTGDEGSVLIGALNPDYIDVVAVADIRPYNQHRAFHGDQDNLAARPGLMSVYGWKSEDEARKHVKVYTDAYEELINDPDVEGVIIALPL
;
A
#
# COMPACT_ATOMS: atom_id res chain seq x y z
N MET A 1 -3.14 43.34 26.96
CA MET A 1 -1.92 42.69 27.50
C MET A 1 -0.86 42.67 26.42
N ASN A 2 0.24 43.41 26.59
CA ASN A 2 1.38 43.38 25.66
C ASN A 2 2.56 42.70 26.35
N LEU A 3 2.80 41.44 26.01
CA LEU A 3 4.00 40.71 26.45
C LEU A 3 5.24 41.32 25.80
N THR A 4 6.30 41.50 26.58
CA THR A 4 7.62 41.90 26.06
C THR A 4 8.21 40.80 25.16
N PRO A 5 9.18 41.11 24.28
CA PRO A 5 9.85 40.10 23.47
C PRO A 5 10.42 38.93 24.30
N GLU A 6 11.04 39.21 25.44
CA GLU A 6 11.59 38.19 26.34
C GLU A 6 10.52 37.32 26.97
N GLN A 7 9.40 37.90 27.42
CA GLN A 7 8.30 37.13 27.99
C GLN A 7 7.66 36.19 26.96
N ARG A 8 7.61 36.61 25.70
CA ARG A 8 7.15 35.75 24.59
C ARG A 8 8.12 34.60 24.35
N GLU A 9 9.42 34.85 24.43
CA GLU A 9 10.42 33.82 24.23
C GLU A 9 10.42 32.79 25.37
N ILE A 10 10.39 33.24 26.62
CA ILE A 10 10.25 32.36 27.80
C ILE A 10 8.97 31.51 27.68
N GLY A 11 7.85 32.12 27.29
CA GLY A 11 6.59 31.39 27.10
C GLY A 11 6.67 30.32 26.01
N LYS A 12 7.38 30.57 24.90
CA LYS A 12 7.63 29.57 23.86
C LYS A 12 8.52 28.43 24.38
N GLN A 13 9.61 28.75 25.07
CA GLN A 13 10.52 27.75 25.62
C GLN A 13 9.80 26.82 26.61
N ASN A 14 9.04 27.40 27.55
CA ASN A 14 8.24 26.63 28.50
C ASN A 14 7.21 25.73 27.79
N PHE A 15 6.56 26.24 26.74
CA PHE A 15 5.63 25.44 25.95
C PHE A 15 6.34 24.27 25.27
N TYR A 16 7.46 24.52 24.60
CA TYR A 16 8.24 23.47 23.91
C TYR A 16 8.78 22.42 24.88
N GLU A 17 9.25 22.82 26.05
CA GLU A 17 9.70 21.90 27.11
C GLU A 17 8.55 21.03 27.64
N ALA A 18 7.36 21.61 27.84
CA ALA A 18 6.20 20.88 28.33
C ALA A 18 5.62 19.88 27.30
N VAL A 19 5.61 20.22 26.01
CA VAL A 19 5.08 19.32 24.96
C VAL A 19 6.12 18.32 24.45
N GLY A 20 7.42 18.55 24.70
CA GLY A 20 8.54 17.69 24.33
C GLY A 20 8.84 17.63 22.82
N THR A 21 7.82 17.73 21.97
CA THR A 21 7.93 17.82 20.51
C THR A 21 6.75 18.59 19.93
N THR A 22 6.92 19.19 18.75
CA THR A 22 5.81 19.79 18.01
C THR A 22 5.58 19.11 16.67
N ARG A 23 4.40 19.33 16.06
CA ARG A 23 4.13 18.87 14.69
C ARG A 23 5.19 19.33 13.70
N ARG A 24 5.72 20.55 13.87
CA ARG A 24 6.78 21.08 13.02
C ARG A 24 8.10 20.35 13.24
N ASP A 25 8.43 20.04 14.49
CA ASP A 25 9.65 19.32 14.83
C ASP A 25 9.57 17.85 14.38
N PHE A 26 8.39 17.23 14.52
CA PHE A 26 8.10 15.94 13.91
C PHE A 26 8.31 15.97 12.39
N LEU A 27 7.69 16.93 11.68
CA LEU A 27 7.85 17.06 10.22
C LEU A 27 9.31 17.31 9.81
N LYS A 28 10.05 18.15 10.53
CA LYS A 28 11.48 18.37 10.29
C LYS A 28 12.29 17.11 10.56
N GLY A 29 12.01 16.40 11.65
CA GLY A 29 12.63 15.13 12.00
C GLY A 29 12.37 14.07 10.94
N THR A 30 11.15 13.99 10.41
CA THR A 30 10.82 13.07 9.31
C THR A 30 11.51 13.43 8.01
N VAL A 31 11.67 14.72 7.68
CA VAL A 31 12.43 15.14 6.47
C VAL A 31 13.91 14.81 6.61
N LEU A 32 14.48 14.95 7.81
CA LEU A 32 15.86 14.54 8.11
C LEU A 32 16.04 13.01 8.06
N ALA A 33 15.03 12.25 8.49
CA ALA A 33 15.03 10.78 8.43
C ALA A 33 14.71 10.20 7.04
N ALA A 34 14.01 10.96 6.18
CA ALA A 34 13.63 10.58 4.81
C ALA A 34 14.82 10.39 3.85
N GLY A 35 16.05 10.63 4.28
CA GLY A 35 17.26 10.22 3.56
C GLY A 35 17.42 8.69 3.47
N THR A 36 16.64 7.92 4.25
CA THR A 36 16.52 6.47 4.11
C THR A 36 15.16 6.15 3.47
N ALA A 37 15.18 5.48 2.30
CA ALA A 37 13.99 5.14 1.52
C ALA A 37 12.91 4.34 2.30
N SER A 38 13.30 3.82 3.46
CA SER A 38 12.49 3.03 4.36
C SER A 38 11.58 3.87 5.28
N ALA A 39 11.94 5.09 5.68
CA ALA A 39 11.17 5.84 6.69
C ALA A 39 10.05 6.73 6.11
N SER A 40 8.98 6.13 5.56
CA SER A 40 7.80 6.92 5.19
C SER A 40 7.17 7.59 6.42
N LEU A 41 6.58 8.78 6.25
CA LEU A 41 5.97 9.56 7.34
C LEU A 41 4.92 8.75 8.12
N GLY A 42 4.19 7.90 7.40
CA GLY A 42 3.18 6.99 7.97
C GLY A 42 3.80 5.90 8.82
N ALA A 43 4.88 5.26 8.34
CA ALA A 43 5.58 4.24 9.11
C ALA A 43 6.09 4.82 10.45
N MET A 44 6.72 6.00 10.41
CA MET A 44 7.17 6.71 11.61
C MET A 44 6.01 7.10 12.55
N TYR A 45 4.86 7.53 12.02
CA TYR A 45 3.70 7.93 12.82
C TYR A 45 3.04 6.75 13.56
N PHE A 46 2.89 5.61 12.89
CA PHE A 46 2.26 4.40 13.46
C PHE A 46 3.25 3.50 14.21
N GLY A 47 4.54 3.87 14.27
CA GLY A 47 5.58 3.07 14.91
C GLY A 47 5.98 1.83 14.12
N TYR A 48 5.70 1.80 12.82
CA TYR A 48 6.18 0.76 11.93
C TYR A 48 7.64 1.04 11.56
N GLY A 49 8.44 -0.04 11.50
CA GLY A 49 9.77 0.03 10.90
C GLY A 49 9.66 0.47 9.44
N GLY A 50 10.76 0.99 8.90
CA GLY A 50 10.77 1.43 7.50
C GLY A 50 10.76 0.31 6.46
N SER A 51 10.72 -0.93 6.92
CA SER A 51 10.56 -2.14 6.12
C SER A 51 9.77 -3.16 6.93
N VAL A 52 9.09 -4.06 6.23
CA VAL A 52 8.48 -5.26 6.83
C VAL A 52 9.36 -6.47 6.53
N ASP A 53 9.52 -7.38 7.48
CA ASP A 53 10.31 -8.61 7.27
C ASP A 53 9.66 -9.53 6.23
N LYS A 54 8.34 -9.45 6.12
CA LYS A 54 7.51 -10.14 5.13
C LYS A 54 6.37 -9.23 4.70
N GLN A 55 6.12 -9.19 3.39
CA GLN A 55 4.95 -8.53 2.85
C GLN A 55 3.66 -9.18 3.38
N LEU A 56 2.59 -8.39 3.48
CA LEU A 56 1.26 -8.90 3.75
C LEU A 56 0.74 -9.62 2.50
N ARG A 57 0.37 -10.89 2.64
CA ARG A 57 -0.18 -11.69 1.55
C ARG A 57 -1.65 -11.38 1.36
N VAL A 58 -2.03 -10.87 0.20
CA VAL A 58 -3.41 -10.43 -0.08
C VAL A 58 -4.03 -11.17 -1.24
N GLY A 59 -5.34 -11.38 -1.15
CA GLY A 59 -6.18 -11.79 -2.26
C GLY A 59 -7.01 -10.62 -2.80
N ILE A 60 -7.20 -10.54 -4.12
CA ILE A 60 -8.04 -9.52 -4.76
C ILE A 60 -9.32 -10.15 -5.28
N ILE A 61 -10.47 -9.67 -4.81
CA ILE A 61 -11.79 -10.13 -5.24
C ILE A 61 -12.41 -9.05 -6.14
N GLY A 62 -12.53 -9.37 -7.43
CA GLY A 62 -12.91 -8.44 -8.48
C GLY A 62 -11.69 -7.79 -9.13
N THR A 63 -11.37 -8.19 -10.35
CA THR A 63 -10.25 -7.63 -11.14
C THR A 63 -10.76 -6.92 -12.40
N GLY A 64 -11.93 -6.29 -12.27
CA GLY A 64 -12.48 -5.38 -13.28
C GLY A 64 -11.76 -4.02 -13.28
N ASP A 65 -12.50 -2.98 -13.63
CA ASP A 65 -11.94 -1.64 -13.82
C ASP A 65 -11.32 -1.04 -12.55
N GLU A 66 -12.04 -1.08 -11.43
CA GLU A 66 -11.53 -0.59 -10.14
C GLU A 66 -10.41 -1.48 -9.61
N GLY A 67 -10.59 -2.80 -9.64
CA GLY A 67 -9.56 -3.77 -9.23
C GLY A 67 -8.24 -3.60 -10.00
N SER A 68 -8.30 -3.33 -11.31
CA SER A 68 -7.10 -3.06 -12.11
C SER A 68 -6.40 -1.76 -11.74
N VAL A 69 -7.14 -0.73 -11.33
CA VAL A 69 -6.56 0.53 -10.82
C VAL A 69 -5.89 0.29 -9.47
N LEU A 70 -6.54 -0.45 -8.57
CA LEU A 70 -5.97 -0.79 -7.27
C LEU A 70 -4.72 -1.65 -7.39
N ILE A 71 -4.68 -2.60 -8.34
CA ILE A 71 -3.47 -3.37 -8.67
C ILE A 71 -2.30 -2.43 -8.99
N GLY A 72 -2.53 -1.41 -9.82
CA GLY A 72 -1.50 -0.43 -10.18
C GLY A 72 -1.03 0.45 -9.01
N ALA A 73 -1.83 0.58 -7.95
CA ALA A 73 -1.50 1.38 -6.76
C ALA A 73 -0.80 0.58 -5.65
N LEU A 74 -0.63 -0.74 -5.83
CA LEU A 74 0.05 -1.59 -4.86
C LEU A 74 1.53 -1.20 -4.71
N ASN A 75 2.06 -1.38 -3.50
CA ASN A 75 3.48 -1.29 -3.22
C ASN A 75 4.04 -2.71 -2.95
N PRO A 76 4.83 -3.29 -3.88
CA PRO A 76 5.42 -4.63 -3.73
C PRO A 76 6.35 -4.80 -2.53
N ASP A 77 6.85 -3.70 -1.95
CA ASP A 77 7.68 -3.76 -0.73
C ASP A 77 6.86 -4.12 0.52
N TYR A 78 5.53 -3.97 0.46
CA TYR A 78 4.63 -4.18 1.59
C TYR A 78 3.51 -5.18 1.31
N ILE A 79 3.12 -5.34 0.05
CA ILE A 79 1.98 -6.18 -0.36
C ILE A 79 2.44 -7.25 -1.35
N ASP A 80 2.11 -8.50 -1.05
CA ASP A 80 2.31 -9.65 -1.94
C ASP A 80 0.95 -10.19 -2.37
N VAL A 81 0.61 -10.08 -3.66
CA VAL A 81 -0.64 -10.61 -4.18
C VAL A 81 -0.46 -12.11 -4.43
N VAL A 82 -1.14 -12.92 -3.64
CA VAL A 82 -1.06 -14.39 -3.72
C VAL A 82 -2.30 -15.01 -4.37
N ALA A 83 -3.39 -14.26 -4.50
CA ALA A 83 -4.62 -14.75 -5.10
C ALA A 83 -5.42 -13.65 -5.80
N VAL A 84 -6.14 -14.04 -6.86
CA VAL A 84 -7.17 -13.20 -7.49
C VAL A 84 -8.45 -14.02 -7.70
N ALA A 85 -9.59 -13.38 -7.56
CA ALA A 85 -10.89 -13.95 -7.85
C ALA A 85 -11.70 -13.04 -8.78
N ASP A 86 -12.14 -13.55 -9.93
CA ASP A 86 -13.09 -12.86 -10.80
C ASP A 86 -13.83 -13.86 -11.69
N ILE A 87 -15.15 -13.69 -11.84
CA ILE A 87 -16.00 -14.59 -12.63
C ILE A 87 -15.77 -14.47 -14.14
N ARG A 88 -15.16 -13.37 -14.61
CA ARG A 88 -14.95 -13.09 -16.03
C ARG A 88 -13.53 -13.44 -16.44
N PRO A 89 -13.31 -14.39 -17.38
CA PRO A 89 -11.97 -14.71 -17.88
C PRO A 89 -11.19 -13.49 -18.39
N TYR A 90 -11.88 -12.52 -18.97
CA TYR A 90 -11.27 -11.26 -19.43
C TYR A 90 -10.68 -10.43 -18.29
N ASN A 91 -11.37 -10.33 -17.15
CA ASN A 91 -10.88 -9.61 -15.98
C ASN A 91 -9.72 -10.35 -15.32
N GLN A 92 -9.75 -11.69 -15.29
CA GLN A 92 -8.61 -12.47 -14.82
C GLN A 92 -7.38 -12.22 -15.69
N HIS A 93 -7.53 -12.21 -17.02
CA HIS A 93 -6.45 -11.86 -17.94
C HIS A 93 -5.89 -10.44 -17.66
N ARG A 94 -6.78 -9.45 -17.49
CA ARG A 94 -6.39 -8.07 -17.16
C ARG A 94 -5.69 -7.96 -15.81
N ALA A 95 -6.01 -8.82 -14.84
CA ALA A 95 -5.30 -8.86 -13.57
C ALA A 95 -3.79 -9.06 -13.79
N PHE A 96 -3.40 -9.93 -14.73
CA PHE A 96 -1.99 -10.20 -15.04
C PHE A 96 -1.39 -9.21 -16.02
N HIS A 97 -2.06 -8.98 -17.16
CA HIS A 97 -1.52 -8.27 -18.32
C HIS A 97 -1.84 -6.78 -18.36
N GLY A 98 -2.71 -6.32 -17.46
CA GLY A 98 -3.24 -4.98 -17.50
C GLY A 98 -4.31 -4.78 -18.57
N ASP A 99 -4.87 -3.58 -18.58
CA ASP A 99 -5.82 -3.12 -19.57
C ASP A 99 -5.05 -2.61 -20.80
N GLN A 100 -5.14 -3.31 -21.93
CA GLN A 100 -4.36 -2.97 -23.13
C GLN A 100 -4.71 -1.58 -23.69
N ASP A 101 -5.92 -1.09 -23.40
CA ASP A 101 -6.35 0.25 -23.79
C ASP A 101 -5.85 1.34 -22.82
N ASN A 102 -5.38 0.97 -21.62
CA ASN A 102 -4.94 1.92 -20.59
C ASN A 102 -3.93 1.33 -19.59
N LEU A 103 -2.80 0.84 -20.10
CA LEU A 103 -1.73 0.25 -19.27
C LEU A 103 -1.12 1.25 -18.26
N ALA A 104 -1.20 2.55 -18.52
CA ALA A 104 -0.70 3.56 -17.61
C ALA A 104 -1.47 3.60 -16.29
N ALA A 105 -2.81 3.47 -16.34
CA ALA A 105 -3.65 3.45 -15.15
C ALA A 105 -3.90 2.04 -14.61
N ARG A 106 -3.81 1.03 -15.48
CA ARG A 106 -4.19 -0.37 -15.20
C ARG A 106 -3.09 -1.31 -15.72
N PRO A 107 -1.91 -1.32 -15.12
CA PRO A 107 -0.71 -1.97 -15.67
C PRO A 107 -0.70 -3.50 -15.51
N GLY A 108 -1.52 -4.05 -14.62
CA GLY A 108 -1.52 -5.49 -14.30
C GLY A 108 -0.39 -5.92 -13.36
N LEU A 109 -0.57 -7.07 -12.74
CA LEU A 109 0.33 -7.63 -11.72
C LEU A 109 1.73 -7.90 -12.27
N MET A 110 1.86 -8.36 -13.52
CA MET A 110 3.17 -8.64 -14.10
C MET A 110 4.04 -7.38 -14.22
N SER A 111 3.43 -6.25 -14.54
CA SER A 111 4.11 -4.96 -14.60
C SER A 111 4.51 -4.47 -13.20
N VAL A 112 3.59 -4.61 -12.23
CA VAL A 112 3.79 -4.20 -10.82
C VAL A 112 4.91 -5.01 -10.13
N TYR A 113 4.92 -6.33 -10.33
CA TYR A 113 5.88 -7.24 -9.70
C TYR A 113 7.10 -7.58 -10.59
N GLY A 114 7.13 -7.08 -11.83
CA GLY A 114 8.26 -7.26 -12.75
C GLY A 114 8.41 -8.64 -13.39
N TRP A 115 7.38 -9.50 -13.27
CA TRP A 115 7.34 -10.85 -13.84
C TRP A 115 7.40 -10.83 -15.37
N LYS A 116 8.12 -11.79 -15.96
CA LYS A 116 8.36 -11.86 -17.41
C LYS A 116 7.31 -12.65 -18.18
N SER A 117 6.54 -13.48 -17.49
CA SER A 117 5.51 -14.31 -18.09
C SER A 117 4.35 -14.54 -17.13
N GLU A 118 3.18 -14.86 -17.70
CA GLU A 118 2.02 -15.28 -16.90
C GLU A 118 2.28 -16.60 -16.18
N ASP A 119 3.07 -17.51 -16.77
CA ASP A 119 3.47 -18.77 -16.13
C ASP A 119 4.32 -18.54 -14.87
N GLU A 120 5.15 -17.51 -14.86
CA GLU A 120 5.86 -17.05 -13.66
C GLU A 120 4.86 -16.50 -12.65
N ALA A 121 4.02 -15.56 -13.08
CA ALA A 121 3.01 -14.94 -12.22
C ALA A 121 2.08 -15.97 -11.55
N ARG A 122 1.63 -17.00 -12.28
CA ARG A 122 0.73 -18.04 -11.78
C ARG A 122 1.36 -19.01 -10.78
N LYS A 123 2.69 -19.02 -10.65
CA LYS A 123 3.36 -19.73 -9.54
C LYS A 123 3.20 -18.99 -8.22
N HIS A 124 2.98 -17.67 -8.28
CA HIS A 124 2.78 -16.80 -7.13
C HIS A 124 1.30 -16.53 -6.87
N VAL A 125 0.50 -16.36 -7.93
CA VAL A 125 -0.90 -15.94 -7.86
C VAL A 125 -1.83 -17.07 -8.25
N LYS A 126 -2.62 -17.55 -7.29
CA LYS A 126 -3.70 -18.50 -7.53
C LYS A 126 -4.94 -17.78 -8.06
N VAL A 127 -5.59 -18.36 -9.08
CA VAL A 127 -6.79 -17.79 -9.69
C VAL A 127 -8.02 -18.59 -9.28
N TYR A 128 -9.02 -17.91 -8.75
CA TYR A 128 -10.32 -18.43 -8.39
C TYR A 128 -11.38 -17.85 -9.35
N THR A 129 -12.14 -18.70 -10.05
CA THR A 129 -13.08 -18.22 -11.09
C THR A 129 -14.47 -17.98 -10.51
N ASP A 130 -15.08 -19.00 -9.94
CA ASP A 130 -16.49 -19.05 -9.56
C ASP A 130 -16.71 -19.25 -8.05
N ALA A 131 -15.65 -19.17 -7.25
CA ALA A 131 -15.68 -19.37 -5.82
C ALA A 131 -14.70 -18.43 -5.09
N TYR A 132 -15.08 -17.17 -4.90
CA TYR A 132 -14.23 -16.23 -4.14
C TYR A 132 -14.15 -16.61 -2.66
N GLU A 133 -15.11 -17.40 -2.16
CA GLU A 133 -15.09 -17.97 -0.81
C GLU A 133 -13.89 -18.91 -0.62
N GLU A 134 -13.44 -19.60 -1.67
CA GLU A 134 -12.22 -20.41 -1.61
C GLU A 134 -10.97 -19.55 -1.47
N LEU A 135 -10.94 -18.36 -2.10
CA LEU A 135 -9.87 -17.37 -1.89
C LEU A 135 -9.85 -16.88 -0.44
N ILE A 136 -11.02 -16.59 0.14
CA ILE A 136 -11.12 -16.15 1.54
C ILE A 136 -10.67 -17.25 2.51
N ASN A 137 -10.93 -18.51 2.18
CA ASN A 137 -10.56 -19.67 3.00
C ASN A 137 -9.12 -20.16 2.74
N ASP A 138 -8.39 -19.55 1.82
CA ASP A 138 -7.02 -19.91 1.50
C ASP A 138 -6.09 -19.55 2.67
N PRO A 139 -5.40 -20.52 3.30
CA PRO A 139 -4.52 -20.24 4.44
C PRO A 139 -3.30 -19.38 4.09
N ASP A 140 -3.00 -19.21 2.79
CA ASP A 140 -1.95 -18.31 2.32
C ASP A 140 -2.39 -16.85 2.17
N VAL A 141 -3.70 -16.57 2.26
CA VAL A 141 -4.27 -15.22 2.19
C VAL A 141 -4.45 -14.65 3.60
N GLU A 142 -3.81 -13.51 3.88
CA GLU A 142 -3.84 -12.83 5.19
C GLU A 142 -4.77 -11.61 5.21
N GLY A 143 -5.14 -11.10 4.03
CA GLY A 143 -6.08 -10.01 3.86
C GLY A 143 -6.72 -10.01 2.48
N VAL A 144 -7.83 -9.29 2.33
CA VAL A 144 -8.56 -9.20 1.06
C VAL A 144 -8.81 -7.76 0.62
N ILE A 145 -8.65 -7.51 -0.68
CA ILE A 145 -9.10 -6.29 -1.36
C ILE A 145 -10.36 -6.65 -2.12
N ILE A 146 -11.49 -6.01 -1.79
CA ILE A 146 -12.78 -6.24 -2.45
C ILE A 146 -13.07 -5.08 -3.40
N ALA A 147 -13.03 -5.36 -4.71
CA ALA A 147 -13.27 -4.41 -5.80
C ALA A 147 -14.37 -4.91 -6.75
N LEU A 148 -15.37 -5.60 -6.18
CA LEU A 148 -16.61 -5.93 -6.87
C LEU A 148 -17.49 -4.67 -7.01
N PRO A 149 -18.43 -4.64 -7.98
CA PRO A 149 -19.39 -3.54 -8.10
C PRO A 149 -20.14 -3.31 -6.78
N LEU A 150 -20.42 -2.05 -6.47
CA LEU A 150 -21.37 -1.65 -5.41
C LEU A 150 -22.80 -2.05 -5.76
#